data_AF-A0AAU0Y4E0-F1
#
_entry.id   AF-A0AAU0Y4E0-F1
#
_cell.length_a   1.000
_cell.length_b   1.000
_cell.length_c   1.000
_cell.angle_alpha   90.00
_cell.angle_beta   90.00
_cell.angle_gamma   90.00
#
_symmetry.space_group_name_H-M   'P 1'
#
loop_
_entity.id
_entity.type
_entity.pdbx_description
1 polymer ?
#
loop_
_entity_poly.entity_id
_entity_poly.type
_entity_poly.pdbx_seq_one_letter_code
_entity_poly.pdbx_strand_id
1 'polypeptide(L)'
;MTLEAGVFNGTIHGAKDILAILSYARTLYEFQDFIYIGKYGENGFVEDYAATVDGRPIANIAVVYKSEEGKTQHLVMNHRPLPMLQYFSRKLGEHFAGTEYAKCCADPSDADRG
;
A
#
# COMPACT_ATOMS: atom_id res chain seq x y z
N MET A 1 11.02 -4.30 -9.96
CA MET A 1 9.87 -3.58 -9.38
C MET A 1 9.76 -3.98 -7.93
N THR A 2 9.77 -3.00 -7.02
CA THR A 2 9.57 -3.23 -5.57
C THR A 2 8.45 -2.36 -5.01
N LEU A 3 7.83 -2.82 -3.92
CA LEU A 3 6.88 -2.05 -3.13
C LEU A 3 7.27 -2.14 -1.66
N GLU A 4 7.40 -0.98 -1.03
CA GLU A 4 7.66 -0.81 0.40
C GLU A 4 6.49 -0.06 1.02
N ALA A 5 5.92 -0.60 2.08
CA ALA A 5 4.89 0.08 2.86
C ALA A 5 4.83 -0.50 4.27
N GLY A 6 4.49 0.33 5.26
CA GLY A 6 4.36 -0.12 6.66
C GLY A 6 3.22 -1.12 6.92
N VAL A 7 2.34 -1.34 5.94
CA VAL A 7 1.25 -2.33 6.00
C VAL A 7 1.72 -3.76 5.64
N PHE A 8 2.99 -3.95 5.31
CA PHE A 8 3.57 -5.25 4.93
C PHE A 8 4.72 -5.65 5.86
N ASN A 9 4.96 -6.96 5.98
CA ASN A 9 6.06 -7.53 6.78
C ASN A 9 7.44 -7.40 6.10
N GLY A 10 7.51 -6.79 4.92
CA GLY A 10 8.74 -6.57 4.19
C GLY A 10 8.48 -6.01 2.79
N THR A 11 9.55 -5.91 2.00
CA THR A 11 9.48 -5.47 0.61
C THR A 11 8.85 -6.54 -0.28
N ILE A 12 7.87 -6.14 -1.09
CA ILE A 12 7.29 -7.02 -2.11
C ILE A 12 8.09 -6.86 -3.40
N HIS A 13 8.41 -7.97 -4.06
CA HIS A 13 9.22 -8.00 -5.26
C HIS A 13 8.43 -8.54 -6.45
N GLY A 14 8.60 -7.90 -7.62
CA GLY A 14 8.02 -8.38 -8.88
C GLY A 14 6.69 -7.71 -9.21
N ALA A 15 6.52 -7.36 -10.48
CA ALA A 15 5.36 -6.60 -10.94
C ALA A 15 4.03 -7.36 -10.78
N LYS A 16 4.06 -8.69 -10.96
CA LYS A 16 2.89 -9.56 -10.79
C LYS A 16 2.37 -9.50 -9.35
N ASP A 17 3.23 -9.74 -8.38
CA ASP A 17 2.88 -9.81 -6.96
C ASP A 17 2.41 -8.44 -6.45
N ILE A 18 3.12 -7.37 -6.84
CA ILE A 18 2.73 -6.00 -6.52
C ILE A 18 1.36 -5.65 -7.13
N LEU A 19 1.10 -6.03 -8.38
CA LEU A 19 -0.19 -5.79 -9.02
C LEU A 19 -1.31 -6.54 -8.32
N ALA A 20 -1.12 -7.81 -7.95
CA ALA A 20 -2.12 -8.59 -7.23
C ALA A 20 -2.50 -7.93 -5.89
N ILE A 21 -1.49 -7.53 -5.11
CA ILE A 21 -1.70 -6.89 -3.81
C ILE A 21 -2.36 -5.51 -3.95
N LEU A 22 -1.86 -4.66 -4.85
CA LEU A 22 -2.43 -3.33 -5.05
C LEU A 22 -3.85 -3.38 -5.64
N SER A 23 -4.17 -4.37 -6.46
CA SER A 23 -5.51 -4.55 -7.02
C SER A 23 -6.52 -4.79 -5.90
N TYR A 24 -6.21 -5.66 -4.93
CA TYR A 24 -7.08 -5.85 -3.77
C TYR A 24 -7.05 -4.64 -2.83
N ALA A 25 -5.88 -4.09 -2.49
CA ALA A 25 -5.76 -2.96 -1.57
C ALA A 25 -6.62 -1.76 -1.99
N ARG A 26 -6.74 -1.50 -3.30
CA ARG A 26 -7.61 -0.45 -3.85
C ARG A 26 -9.10 -0.69 -3.61
N THR A 27 -9.54 -1.95 -3.51
CA THR A 27 -10.94 -2.29 -3.22
C THR A 27 -11.35 -2.01 -1.78
N LEU A 28 -10.38 -1.85 -0.87
CA LEU A 28 -10.65 -1.51 0.53
C LEU A 28 -11.04 -0.04 0.70
N TYR A 29 -10.64 0.84 -0.23
CA TYR A 29 -11.01 2.25 -0.17
C TYR A 29 -12.43 2.46 -0.72
N GLU A 30 -13.23 3.19 0.03
CA GLU A 30 -14.53 3.68 -0.46
C GLU A 30 -14.36 4.78 -1.51
N PHE A 31 -13.35 5.64 -1.30
CA PHE A 31 -12.95 6.70 -2.20
C PHE A 31 -11.47 7.06 -1.96
N GLN A 32 -10.89 7.77 -2.92
CA GLN A 32 -9.58 8.41 -2.80
C GLN A 32 -9.72 9.87 -3.24
N ASP A 33 -9.64 10.79 -2.30
CA ASP A 33 -9.65 12.23 -2.54
C ASP A 33 -8.21 12.75 -2.61
N PHE A 34 -7.76 13.02 -3.84
CA PHE A 34 -6.38 13.41 -4.10
C PHE A 34 -6.14 14.87 -3.75
N ILE A 35 -5.29 15.09 -2.75
CA ILE A 35 -4.83 16.40 -2.29
C ILE A 35 -3.74 16.92 -3.24
N TYR A 36 -2.86 16.02 -3.70
CA TYR A 36 -1.80 16.35 -4.64
C TYR A 36 -1.47 15.16 -5.53
N ILE A 37 -1.23 15.44 -6.81
CA ILE A 37 -0.57 14.53 -7.76
C ILE A 37 0.43 15.37 -8.54
N GLY A 38 1.72 15.01 -8.49
CA GLY A 38 2.70 15.75 -9.26
C GLY A 38 4.08 15.13 -9.28
N LYS A 39 4.99 15.79 -10.01
CA LYS A 39 6.36 15.31 -10.21
C LYS A 39 7.09 15.17 -8.88
N TYR A 40 7.91 14.14 -8.78
CA TYR A 40 8.77 13.87 -7.63
C TYR A 40 10.15 13.40 -8.14
N GLY A 41 11.17 14.22 -7.94
CA GLY A 41 12.47 14.03 -8.58
C GLY A 41 12.39 14.09 -10.12
N GLU A 42 13.42 13.59 -10.78
CA GLU A 42 13.53 13.59 -12.25
C GLU A 42 12.58 12.57 -12.92
N ASN A 43 12.54 11.36 -12.39
CA ASN A 43 11.84 10.22 -12.99
C ASN A 43 10.73 9.66 -12.10
N GLY A 44 9.97 10.51 -11.41
CA GLY A 44 8.96 10.04 -10.47
C GLY A 44 7.76 10.95 -10.31
N PHE A 45 6.77 10.46 -9.59
CA PHE A 45 5.64 11.25 -9.13
C PHE A 45 5.22 10.82 -7.73
N VAL A 46 4.54 11.73 -7.04
CA VAL A 46 3.95 11.49 -5.72
C VAL A 46 2.47 11.78 -5.77
N GLU A 47 1.72 10.95 -5.06
CA GLU A 47 0.30 11.12 -4.78
C GLU A 47 0.15 11.32 -3.26
N ASP A 48 -0.60 12.33 -2.83
CA ASP A 48 -1.08 12.49 -1.47
C ASP A 48 -2.60 12.50 -1.52
N TYR A 49 -3.25 11.61 -0.78
CA TYR A 49 -4.69 11.47 -0.79
C TYR A 49 -5.26 11.08 0.57
N ALA A 50 -6.47 11.58 0.82
CA ALA A 50 -7.34 11.11 1.89
C ALA A 50 -8.32 10.06 1.36
N ALA A 51 -8.74 9.15 2.21
CA ALA A 51 -9.61 8.03 1.87
C ALA A 51 -10.39 7.59 3.12
N THR A 52 -11.28 6.63 2.92
CA THR A 52 -12.00 5.97 4.02
C THR A 52 -12.06 4.46 3.75
N VAL A 53 -11.96 3.69 4.84
CA VAL A 53 -12.05 2.22 4.84
C VAL A 53 -12.99 1.82 5.97
N ASP A 54 -14.10 1.16 5.64
CA ASP A 54 -15.16 0.79 6.58
C ASP A 54 -15.63 1.98 7.46
N GLY A 55 -15.86 3.14 6.84
CA GLY A 55 -16.30 4.38 7.48
C GLY A 55 -15.21 5.09 8.30
N ARG A 56 -13.97 4.59 8.31
CA ARG A 56 -12.85 5.15 9.10
C ARG A 56 -11.85 5.90 8.21
N PRO A 57 -11.43 7.12 8.59
CA PRO A 57 -10.54 7.94 7.77
C PRO A 57 -9.11 7.40 7.74
N ILE A 58 -8.52 7.33 6.55
CA ILE A 58 -7.10 7.00 6.33
C ILE A 58 -6.55 7.96 5.28
N ALA A 59 -5.27 8.28 5.35
CA ALA A 59 -4.58 9.00 4.28
C ALA A 59 -3.33 8.22 3.88
N ASN A 60 -2.86 8.45 2.65
CA ASN A 60 -1.67 7.81 2.13
C ASN A 60 -0.86 8.80 1.30
N ILE A 61 0.47 8.68 1.43
CA ILE A 61 1.41 9.26 0.47
C ILE A 61 2.03 8.10 -0.30
N ALA A 62 1.87 8.09 -1.62
CA ALA A 62 2.48 7.10 -2.51
C ALA A 62 3.51 7.78 -3.41
N VAL A 63 4.76 7.36 -3.33
CA VAL A 63 5.83 7.79 -4.22
C VAL A 63 6.10 6.68 -5.22
N VAL A 64 6.10 7.05 -6.51
CA VAL A 64 6.40 6.14 -7.62
C VAL A 64 7.67 6.60 -8.31
N TYR A 65 8.71 5.78 -8.21
CA TYR A 65 9.97 5.95 -8.93
C TYR A 65 9.93 5.17 -10.24
N LYS A 66 10.31 5.82 -11.34
CA LYS A 66 10.37 5.24 -12.68
C LYS A 66 11.81 5.21 -13.19
N SER A 67 12.04 4.34 -14.16
CA SER A 67 13.24 4.32 -14.98
C SER A 67 13.30 5.53 -15.92
N GLU A 68 14.44 5.73 -16.58
CA GLU A 68 14.59 6.74 -17.64
C GLU A 68 13.62 6.46 -18.82
N GLU A 69 13.28 5.20 -19.07
CA GLU A 69 12.26 4.81 -20.06
C GLU A 69 10.81 4.94 -19.54
N GLY A 70 10.61 5.53 -18.36
CA GLY A 70 9.30 5.78 -17.77
C GLY A 70 8.62 4.55 -17.14
N LYS A 71 9.32 3.44 -16.97
CA LYS A 71 8.76 2.21 -16.35
C LYS A 71 8.85 2.28 -14.83
N THR A 72 7.77 1.94 -14.13
CA THR A 72 7.79 1.89 -12.66
C THR A 72 8.81 0.89 -12.13
N GLN A 73 9.74 1.36 -11.30
CA GLN A 73 10.79 0.55 -10.68
C GLN A 73 10.57 0.35 -9.19
N HIS A 74 10.14 1.38 -8.46
CA HIS A 74 9.99 1.32 -7.01
C HIS A 74 8.77 2.10 -6.56
N LEU A 75 8.01 1.56 -5.61
CA LEU A 75 6.91 2.24 -4.95
C LEU A 75 7.17 2.28 -3.46
N VAL A 76 6.90 3.43 -2.85
CA VAL A 76 6.88 3.61 -1.40
C VAL A 76 5.53 4.16 -1.02
N MET A 77 4.85 3.52 -0.07
CA MET A 77 3.55 3.96 0.43
C MET A 77 3.59 4.17 1.94
N ASN A 78 2.98 5.26 2.40
CA ASN A 78 2.90 5.60 3.81
C ASN A 78 1.46 5.93 4.22
N HIS A 79 0.77 4.91 4.70
CA HIS A 79 -0.57 5.04 5.28
C HIS A 79 -0.52 5.69 6.66
N ARG A 80 -1.50 6.54 6.96
CA ARG A 80 -1.62 7.27 8.23
C ARG A 80 -3.10 7.49 8.59
N PRO A 81 -3.45 7.60 9.89
CA PRO A 81 -2.59 7.44 11.08
C PRO A 81 -2.30 5.97 11.42
N LEU A 82 -1.38 5.73 12.37
CA LEU A 82 -0.92 4.38 12.76
C LEU A 82 -2.07 3.38 13.06
N PRO A 83 -3.12 3.72 13.83
CA PRO A 83 -4.20 2.75 14.10
C PRO A 83 -4.92 2.29 12.82
N MET A 84 -5.05 3.19 11.84
CA MET A 84 -5.66 2.86 10.55
C MET A 84 -4.71 2.13 9.61
N LEU A 85 -3.41 2.40 9.68
CA LEU A 85 -2.39 1.58 9.04
C LEU A 85 -2.47 0.14 9.54
N GLN A 86 -2.50 -0.09 10.86
CA GLN A 86 -2.59 -1.43 11.45
C GLN A 86 -3.91 -2.13 11.05
N TYR A 87 -5.02 -1.40 11.06
CA TYR A 87 -6.30 -1.91 10.60
C TYR A 87 -6.26 -2.35 9.12
N PHE A 88 -5.70 -1.50 8.25
CA PHE A 88 -5.55 -1.78 6.83
C PHE A 88 -4.63 -3.00 6.60
N SER A 89 -3.51 -3.07 7.33
CA SER A 89 -2.57 -4.20 7.30
C SER A 89 -3.26 -5.53 7.63
N ARG A 90 -4.13 -5.55 8.64
CA ARG A 90 -4.90 -6.75 9.01
C ARG A 90 -5.88 -7.16 7.93
N LYS A 91 -6.61 -6.22 7.32
CA LYS A 91 -7.54 -6.52 6.21
C LYS A 91 -6.82 -7.15 5.02
N LEU A 92 -5.59 -6.74 4.75
CA LEU A 92 -4.73 -7.37 3.74
C LEU A 92 -4.34 -8.79 4.16
N GLY A 93 -3.90 -8.98 5.42
CA GLY A 93 -3.56 -10.29 5.97
C GLY A 93 -4.72 -11.29 5.94
N GLU A 94 -5.92 -10.86 6.35
CA GLU A 94 -7.14 -11.67 6.32
C GLU A 94 -7.49 -12.13 4.91
N HIS A 95 -7.37 -11.25 3.90
CA HIS A 95 -7.67 -11.59 2.51
C HIS A 95 -6.66 -12.55 1.89
N PHE A 96 -5.38 -12.32 2.15
CA PHE A 96 -4.30 -13.12 1.57
C PHE A 96 -3.95 -14.36 2.39
N ALA A 97 -4.62 -14.60 3.52
CA ALA A 97 -4.46 -15.81 4.31
C ALA A 97 -4.64 -17.07 3.45
N GLY A 98 -3.69 -18.00 3.56
CA GLY A 98 -3.68 -19.23 2.77
C GLY A 98 -3.26 -19.07 1.30
N THR A 99 -2.86 -17.87 0.85
CA THR A 99 -2.33 -17.63 -0.49
C THR A 99 -0.81 -17.50 -0.49
N GLU A 100 -0.19 -17.46 -1.68
CA GLU A 100 1.25 -17.20 -1.83
C GLU A 100 1.68 -15.79 -1.32
N TYR A 101 0.73 -14.87 -1.16
CA TYR A 101 0.96 -13.49 -0.70
C TYR A 101 0.91 -13.33 0.82
N ALA A 102 0.50 -14.36 1.57
CA ALA A 102 0.44 -14.33 3.03
C ALA A 102 1.79 -13.94 3.65
N LYS A 103 2.90 -14.39 3.07
CA LYS A 103 4.28 -14.08 3.49
C LYS A 103 4.60 -12.58 3.53
N CYS A 104 3.86 -11.76 2.77
CA CYS A 104 4.08 -10.31 2.69
C CYS A 104 3.18 -9.53 3.67
N CYS A 105 2.13 -10.14 4.20
CA CYS A 105 1.14 -9.48 5.04
C CYS A 105 1.41 -9.74 6.53
N ALA A 106 0.95 -8.84 7.40
CA ALA A 106 0.92 -9.11 8.83
C ALA A 106 0.04 -10.33 9.14
N ASP A 107 0.47 -11.19 10.07
CA ASP A 107 -0.37 -12.30 10.51
C ASP A 107 -1.59 -11.72 11.24
N PRO A 108 -2.83 -12.15 10.90
CA PRO A 108 -4.02 -11.70 11.61
C PRO A 108 -3.93 -11.89 13.14
N SER A 109 -3.18 -12.90 13.61
CA SER A 109 -2.97 -13.19 15.03
C SER A 109 -1.94 -12.29 15.73
N ASP A 110 -1.12 -11.55 14.98
CA ASP A 110 -0.17 -10.58 15.55
C ASP A 110 -0.87 -9.29 16.02
N ALA A 111 -2.11 -9.04 15.55
CA ALA A 111 -2.89 -7.85 15.89
C ALA A 111 -3.45 -7.87 17.33
N ASP A 112 -3.54 -9.04 17.97
CA ASP A 112 -4.09 -9.21 19.33
C ASP A 112 -3.03 -9.06 20.45
N ARG A 113 -1.77 -8.75 20.10
CA ARG A 113 -0.66 -8.59 21.06
C ARG A 113 -0.36 -7.12 21.45
N GLY A 114 -1.18 -6.17 20.99
CA GLY A 114 -1.01 -4.73 21.21
C GLY A 114 -1.88 -4.16 22.33
#